data_AF-A0A1F9Y7J5-F1
#
_entry.id   AF-A0A1F9Y7J5-F1
#
_cell.length_a   1.000
_cell.length_b   1.000
_cell.length_c   1.000
_cell.angle_alpha   90.00
_cell.angle_beta   90.00
_cell.angle_gamma   90.00
#
_symmetry.space_group_name_H-M   'P 1'
#
loop_
_entity.id
_entity.type
_entity.pdbx_description
1 polymer ?
#
loop_
_entity_poly.entity_id
_entity_poly.type
_entity_poly.pdbx_seq_one_letter_code
_entity_poly.pdbx_strand_id
1 'polypeptide(L)'
;MLSWVFHLCTINLLFADDYLILRRPVAAYLFDTYESALSAAEKKALPKNLPLKRIETDGTLGDQITRVDKFSYQGQTWSVLKENTGYSGLTEKQDYLFIKNVKTLNDTVIWDEAAPLSITEPVENGKSIANVTQGETLIRYFKQGNKIYISYFKDLIRFGYTEATHLCQLTPIEKKAGVGPVLFSNDILTLLDNRLQKANDTYARLFAQFNQITGQDKSAPIWQRSQEGGGLHCELKGIRGNRFEESNRYLLRDIEGLFLGKPVRITAADHLIQIMPRVSE
;
A
#
# COMPACT_ATOMS: atom_id res chain seq x y z
N MET A 1 25.39 43.80 -23.62
CA MET A 1 24.16 43.09 -23.18
C MET A 1 24.48 41.60 -23.13
N LEU A 2 24.83 41.07 -21.96
CA LEU A 2 25.10 39.64 -21.73
C LEU A 2 23.85 39.02 -21.13
N SER A 3 23.18 38.15 -21.89
CA SER A 3 22.00 37.41 -21.46
C SER A 3 22.42 36.22 -20.60
N TRP A 4 22.11 36.27 -19.32
CA TRP A 4 22.23 35.15 -18.40
C TRP A 4 21.05 34.19 -18.65
N VAL A 5 21.33 33.03 -19.25
CA VAL A 5 20.37 31.93 -19.32
C VAL A 5 20.40 31.19 -17.98
N PHE A 6 19.43 31.49 -17.12
CA PHE A 6 19.14 30.66 -15.95
C PHE A 6 18.62 29.31 -16.43
N HIS A 7 19.49 28.29 -16.43
CA HIS A 7 19.03 26.90 -16.43
C HIS A 7 18.32 26.65 -15.08
N LEU A 8 17.00 26.64 -15.11
CA LEU A 8 16.20 26.00 -14.08
C LEU A 8 16.56 24.51 -14.07
N CYS A 9 17.48 24.12 -13.20
CA CYS A 9 17.57 22.75 -12.73
C CYS A 9 16.29 22.46 -11.95
N THR A 10 15.29 21.89 -12.61
CA THR A 10 14.20 21.19 -11.95
C THR A 10 14.81 20.03 -11.18
N ILE A 11 15.08 20.25 -9.90
CA ILE A 11 15.35 19.18 -8.95
C ILE A 11 14.05 18.38 -8.89
N ASN A 12 13.97 17.29 -9.65
CA ASN A 12 13.04 16.22 -9.37
C ASN A 12 13.44 15.69 -7.98
N LEU A 13 12.81 16.21 -6.93
CA LEU A 13 12.72 15.56 -5.64
C LEU A 13 11.95 14.26 -5.88
N LEU A 14 12.68 13.23 -6.34
CA LEU A 14 12.21 11.87 -6.29
C LEU A 14 11.96 11.57 -4.82
N PHE A 15 10.70 11.49 -4.44
CA PHE A 15 10.30 10.93 -3.16
C PHE A 15 10.92 9.54 -3.06
N ALA A 16 11.94 9.43 -2.23
CA ALA A 16 12.62 8.19 -1.95
C ALA A 16 11.90 7.59 -0.73
N ASP A 17 11.30 6.42 -0.93
CA ASP A 17 10.55 5.73 0.11
C ASP A 17 11.47 4.73 0.83
N ASP A 18 11.12 4.42 2.08
CA ASP A 18 11.76 3.39 2.89
C ASP A 18 10.88 2.16 2.97
N TYR A 19 11.48 0.97 2.96
CA TYR A 19 10.79 -0.31 3.09
C TYR A 19 11.44 -1.19 4.16
N LEU A 20 10.60 -1.91 4.91
CA LEU A 20 10.99 -3.01 5.78
C LEU A 20 10.55 -4.32 5.12
N ILE A 21 11.50 -5.18 4.73
CA ILE A 21 11.17 -6.54 4.31
C ILE A 21 11.18 -7.43 5.53
N LEU A 22 10.01 -7.92 5.95
CA LEU A 22 9.87 -8.93 6.99
C LEU A 22 10.11 -10.31 6.39
N ARG A 23 11.31 -10.84 6.56
CA ARG A 23 11.68 -12.16 6.06
C ARG A 23 10.99 -13.27 6.85
N ARG A 24 10.79 -13.04 8.15
CA ARG A 24 10.11 -13.95 9.08
C ARG A 24 9.05 -13.21 9.91
N PRO A 25 7.86 -12.91 9.34
CA PRO A 25 6.83 -12.12 10.05
C PRO A 25 6.41 -12.69 11.40
N VAL A 26 6.47 -14.02 11.58
CA VAL A 26 6.12 -14.69 12.85
C VAL A 26 6.98 -14.26 14.04
N ALA A 27 8.21 -13.82 13.80
CA ALA A 27 9.09 -13.34 14.87
C ALA A 27 8.80 -11.88 15.27
N ALA A 28 8.16 -11.09 14.39
CA ALA A 28 7.89 -9.68 14.64
C ALA A 28 6.77 -9.49 15.68
N TYR A 29 6.91 -8.46 16.52
CA TYR A 29 5.80 -7.91 17.27
C TYR A 29 5.04 -6.90 16.39
N LEU A 30 3.93 -7.38 15.82
CA LEU A 30 3.08 -6.65 14.89
C LEU A 30 1.76 -6.32 15.54
N PHE A 31 1.28 -5.12 15.27
CA PHE A 31 -0.07 -4.68 15.59
C PHE A 31 -0.79 -4.31 14.30
N ASP A 32 -2.09 -4.57 14.28
CA ASP A 32 -2.95 -4.21 13.16
C ASP A 32 -3.28 -2.70 13.17
N THR A 33 -4.18 -2.29 12.29
CA THR A 33 -4.61 -0.89 12.15
C THR A 33 -5.36 -0.37 13.39
N TYR A 34 -5.85 -1.26 14.25
CA TYR A 34 -6.51 -0.94 15.52
C TYR A 34 -5.57 -1.08 16.71
N GLU A 35 -4.26 -1.16 16.45
CA GLU A 35 -3.22 -1.30 17.46
C GLU A 35 -3.39 -2.57 18.32
N SER A 36 -4.11 -3.56 17.80
CA SER A 36 -4.30 -4.86 18.42
C SER A 36 -3.15 -5.78 17.99
N ALA A 37 -2.53 -6.44 18.96
CA ALA A 37 -1.44 -7.36 18.68
C ALA A 37 -1.95 -8.56 17.86
N LEU A 38 -1.22 -8.90 16.78
CA LEU A 38 -1.57 -10.06 15.97
C LEU A 38 -1.39 -11.35 16.78
N SER A 39 -2.35 -12.25 16.65
CA SER A 39 -2.25 -13.63 17.12
C SER A 39 -1.19 -14.43 16.36
N ALA A 40 -0.75 -15.55 16.95
CA ALA A 40 0.21 -16.44 16.29
C ALA A 40 -0.32 -17.02 14.96
N ALA A 41 -1.64 -17.26 14.86
CA ALA A 41 -2.27 -17.75 13.65
C ALA A 41 -2.23 -16.69 12.53
N GLU A 42 -2.55 -15.44 12.85
CA GLU A 42 -2.49 -14.32 11.89
C GLU A 42 -1.05 -14.11 11.41
N LYS A 43 -0.07 -14.11 12.31
CA LYS A 43 1.34 -13.97 11.92
C LYS A 43 1.84 -15.13 11.06
N LYS A 44 1.36 -16.36 11.29
CA LYS A 44 1.71 -17.54 10.49
C LYS A 44 1.10 -17.49 9.09
N ALA A 45 -0.03 -16.80 8.91
CA ALA A 45 -0.65 -16.59 7.62
C ALA A 45 0.07 -15.53 6.76
N LEU A 46 0.89 -14.67 7.38
CA LEU A 46 1.67 -13.68 6.64
C LEU A 46 2.76 -14.36 5.78
N PRO A 47 2.92 -13.93 4.52
CA PRO A 47 3.92 -14.51 3.64
C PRO A 47 5.34 -14.13 4.07
N LYS A 48 6.29 -15.02 3.82
CA LYS A 48 7.71 -14.70 4.02
C LYS A 48 8.15 -13.58 3.08
N ASN A 49 9.15 -12.81 3.50
CA ASN A 49 9.72 -11.70 2.74
C ASN A 49 8.69 -10.61 2.41
N LEU A 50 7.76 -10.36 3.33
CA LEU A 50 6.68 -9.38 3.19
C LEU A 50 7.27 -7.95 3.12
N PRO A 51 7.05 -7.18 2.03
CA PRO A 51 7.49 -5.80 1.95
C PRO A 51 6.49 -4.87 2.65
N LEU A 52 6.97 -4.12 3.63
CA LEU A 52 6.19 -3.10 4.33
C LEU A 52 6.74 -1.72 3.97
N LYS A 53 5.93 -0.86 3.33
CA LYS A 53 6.33 0.52 3.00
C LYS A 53 6.25 1.36 4.27
N ARG A 54 7.31 2.04 4.67
CA ARG A 54 7.30 2.93 5.84
C ARG A 54 6.40 4.14 5.59
N ILE A 55 5.55 4.47 6.56
CA ILE A 55 4.65 5.63 6.50
C ILE A 55 4.85 6.59 7.67
N GLU A 56 5.38 6.13 8.81
CA GLU A 56 5.63 6.94 10.00
C GLU A 56 6.81 6.36 10.78
N THR A 57 7.67 7.22 11.30
CA THR A 57 8.82 6.85 12.15
C THR A 57 8.64 7.39 13.54
N ASP A 58 9.09 6.64 14.55
CA ASP A 58 9.12 7.09 15.95
C ASP A 58 7.74 7.48 16.49
N GLY A 59 6.69 6.78 16.04
CA GLY A 59 5.34 6.93 16.56
C GLY A 59 5.17 6.21 17.89
N THR A 60 4.02 6.43 18.52
CA THR A 60 3.55 5.66 19.67
C THR A 60 2.18 5.07 19.37
N LEU A 61 1.83 3.96 20.02
CA LEU A 61 0.45 3.50 20.09
C LEU A 61 -0.41 4.47 20.92
N GLY A 62 -1.70 4.20 21.02
CA GLY A 62 -2.67 4.99 21.77
C GLY A 62 -2.38 5.09 23.27
N ASP A 63 -1.52 4.21 23.80
CA ASP A 63 -1.00 4.29 25.17
C ASP A 63 0.04 5.40 25.38
N GLN A 64 0.54 6.03 24.30
CA GLN A 64 1.58 7.06 24.28
C GLN A 64 2.94 6.62 24.87
N ILE A 65 3.13 5.32 25.10
CA ILE A 65 4.33 4.75 25.73
C ILE A 65 5.00 3.77 24.77
N THR A 66 4.20 2.91 24.13
CA THR A 66 4.70 1.86 23.25
C THR A 66 5.16 2.45 21.93
N ARG A 67 6.48 2.45 21.71
CA ARG A 67 7.12 3.02 20.50
C ARG A 67 7.01 2.08 19.30
N VAL A 68 6.60 2.62 18.16
CA VAL A 68 6.42 1.87 16.92
C VAL A 68 6.89 2.67 15.72
N ASP A 69 7.31 1.97 14.66
CA ASP A 69 7.25 2.55 13.31
C ASP A 69 5.98 2.01 12.64
N LYS A 70 5.30 2.85 11.84
CA LYS A 70 4.12 2.41 11.08
C LYS A 70 4.50 2.16 9.63
N PHE A 71 3.89 1.12 9.09
CA PHE A 71 4.08 0.70 7.71
C PHE A 71 2.74 0.42 7.03
N SER A 72 2.75 0.45 5.70
CA SER A 72 1.63 0.09 4.85
C SER A 72 1.95 -1.12 3.99
N TYR A 73 0.99 -2.03 3.88
CA TYR A 73 1.01 -3.12 2.91
C TYR A 73 -0.43 -3.42 2.49
N GLN A 74 -0.67 -3.41 1.17
CA GLN A 74 -2.01 -3.62 0.58
C GLN A 74 -3.09 -2.72 1.20
N GLY A 75 -2.76 -1.44 1.41
CA GLY A 75 -3.64 -0.44 2.02
C GLY A 75 -3.71 -0.52 3.54
N GLN A 76 -3.50 -1.70 4.12
CA GLN A 76 -3.54 -1.87 5.57
C GLN A 76 -2.32 -1.24 6.25
N THR A 77 -2.58 -0.51 7.35
CA THR A 77 -1.53 0.01 8.23
C THR A 77 -1.19 -1.02 9.30
N TRP A 78 0.11 -1.25 9.48
CA TRP A 78 0.69 -2.14 10.47
C TRP A 78 1.66 -1.35 11.33
N SER A 79 1.59 -1.53 12.65
CA SER A 79 2.60 -0.99 13.57
C SER A 79 3.58 -2.09 13.93
N VAL A 80 4.88 -1.80 13.84
CA VAL A 80 5.95 -2.73 14.21
C VAL A 80 6.63 -2.19 15.47
N LEU A 81 6.68 -3.00 16.52
CA LEU A 81 7.26 -2.61 17.81
C LEU A 81 8.74 -2.24 17.65
N LYS A 82 9.10 -1.03 18.09
CA LYS A 82 10.45 -0.49 17.99
C LYS A 82 11.18 -0.61 19.32
N GLU A 83 12.42 -1.07 19.26
CA GLU A 83 13.36 -1.07 20.38
C GLU A 83 14.51 -0.11 20.09
N ASN A 84 15.38 0.13 21.08
CA ASN A 84 16.47 1.09 20.97
C ASN A 84 17.43 0.83 19.79
N THR A 85 17.58 -0.43 19.37
CA THR A 85 18.53 -0.86 18.34
C THR A 85 17.86 -1.53 17.13
N GLY A 86 16.53 -1.57 17.05
CA GLY A 86 15.84 -2.27 15.98
C GLY A 86 14.34 -2.47 16.23
N TYR A 87 13.83 -3.64 15.84
CA TYR A 87 12.43 -4.02 16.02
C TYR A 87 12.34 -5.22 16.94
N SER A 88 11.37 -5.20 17.83
CA SER A 88 11.20 -6.27 18.81
C SER A 88 10.94 -7.62 18.14
N GLY A 89 11.61 -8.66 18.63
CA GLY A 89 11.56 -10.02 18.07
C GLY A 89 12.28 -10.21 16.74
N LEU A 90 12.86 -9.14 16.16
CA LEU A 90 13.65 -9.19 14.93
C LEU A 90 15.12 -8.94 15.26
N THR A 91 15.78 -9.98 15.76
CA THR A 91 17.11 -9.89 16.37
C THR A 91 18.25 -10.00 15.36
N GLU A 92 18.01 -10.58 14.18
CA GLU A 92 19.07 -10.85 13.23
C GLU A 92 18.77 -10.32 11.82
N LYS A 93 19.82 -10.09 11.01
CA LYS A 93 19.69 -9.75 9.57
C LYS A 93 18.91 -10.80 8.77
N GLN A 94 18.72 -11.99 9.32
CA GLN A 94 17.88 -13.04 8.75
C GLN A 94 16.39 -12.83 8.96
N ASP A 95 15.98 -11.99 9.91
CA ASP A 95 14.57 -11.75 10.23
C ASP A 95 13.96 -10.61 9.43
N TYR A 96 14.78 -9.60 9.11
CA TYR A 96 14.36 -8.46 8.34
C TYR A 96 15.48 -7.81 7.53
N LEU A 97 15.08 -7.03 6.54
CA LEU A 97 15.97 -6.16 5.78
C LEU A 97 15.35 -4.77 5.71
N PHE A 98 16.10 -3.76 6.17
CA PHE A 98 15.68 -2.37 6.09
C PHE A 98 16.29 -1.71 4.84
N ILE A 99 15.44 -1.28 3.92
CA ILE A 99 15.80 -0.72 2.62
C ILE A 99 15.43 0.76 2.61
N LYS A 100 16.43 1.63 2.41
CA LYS A 100 16.25 3.08 2.42
C LYS A 100 16.30 3.67 1.02
N ASN A 101 15.62 4.78 0.85
CA ASN A 101 15.73 5.65 -0.31
C ASN A 101 15.53 4.93 -1.66
N VAL A 102 14.45 4.16 -1.78
CA VAL A 102 14.12 3.44 -3.01
C VAL A 102 13.05 4.15 -3.82
N LYS A 103 13.06 3.92 -5.13
CA LYS A 103 12.01 4.39 -6.03
C LYS A 103 10.82 3.43 -5.95
N THR A 104 9.69 3.89 -5.41
CA THR A 104 8.45 3.14 -5.44
C THR A 104 7.93 2.99 -6.87
N LEU A 105 7.42 1.80 -7.20
CA LEU A 105 6.79 1.47 -8.48
C LEU A 105 5.30 1.19 -8.27
N ASN A 106 4.96 0.28 -7.36
CA ASN A 106 3.59 -0.10 -6.98
C ASN A 106 2.63 -0.34 -8.16
N ASP A 107 3.11 -1.01 -9.21
CA ASP A 107 2.32 -1.32 -10.39
C ASP A 107 2.33 -2.81 -10.71
N THR A 108 1.40 -3.21 -11.58
CA THR A 108 1.24 -4.58 -12.04
C THR A 108 1.63 -4.69 -13.49
N VAL A 109 2.44 -5.70 -13.77
CA VAL A 109 3.02 -5.96 -15.08
C VAL A 109 2.83 -7.42 -15.44
N ILE A 110 2.83 -7.72 -16.73
CA ILE A 110 2.86 -9.10 -17.23
C ILE A 110 4.27 -9.37 -17.74
N TRP A 111 4.81 -10.54 -17.39
CA TRP A 111 6.03 -11.03 -18.00
C TRP A 111 5.74 -11.51 -19.42
N ASP A 112 6.24 -10.82 -20.44
CA ASP A 112 5.85 -11.11 -21.84
C ASP A 112 6.93 -11.84 -22.64
N GLU A 113 8.04 -12.24 -22.01
CA GLU A 113 9.11 -12.96 -22.70
C GLU A 113 8.97 -14.48 -22.59
N ALA A 114 9.39 -15.17 -23.66
CA ALA A 114 9.49 -16.62 -23.68
C ALA A 114 10.55 -17.15 -22.70
N ALA A 115 11.62 -16.38 -22.45
CA ALA A 115 12.64 -16.74 -21.47
C ALA A 115 12.09 -16.61 -20.05
N PRO A 116 12.37 -17.55 -19.13
CA PRO A 116 11.91 -17.45 -17.75
C PRO A 116 12.61 -16.31 -17.00
N LEU A 117 11.84 -15.49 -16.28
CA LEU A 117 12.37 -14.48 -15.38
C LEU A 117 12.74 -15.10 -14.04
N SER A 118 14.02 -15.02 -13.67
CA SER A 118 14.47 -15.57 -12.39
C SER A 118 14.22 -14.61 -11.24
N ILE A 119 13.65 -15.15 -10.16
CA ILE A 119 13.36 -14.44 -8.92
C ILE A 119 14.31 -14.95 -7.84
N THR A 120 14.99 -14.03 -7.17
CA THR A 120 16.01 -14.33 -6.16
C THR A 120 15.57 -13.92 -4.77
N GLU A 121 16.05 -14.65 -3.76
CA GLU A 121 15.81 -14.32 -2.36
C GLU A 121 16.41 -12.95 -1.97
N PRO A 122 15.77 -12.19 -1.07
CA PRO A 122 16.27 -10.90 -0.58
C PRO A 122 17.39 -11.07 0.45
N VAL A 123 18.47 -11.73 0.04
CA VAL A 123 19.70 -11.91 0.82
C VAL A 123 20.92 -11.60 -0.02
N GLU A 124 22.04 -11.36 0.66
CA GLU A 124 23.34 -11.33 0.02
C GLU A 124 23.61 -12.68 -0.67
N ASN A 125 23.87 -12.65 -1.97
CA ASN A 125 24.00 -13.83 -2.83
C ASN A 125 22.74 -14.74 -2.86
N GLY A 126 21.55 -14.13 -2.87
CA GLY A 126 20.27 -14.84 -2.91
C GLY A 126 20.18 -15.86 -4.05
N LYS A 127 19.75 -17.08 -3.68
CA LYS A 127 19.48 -18.15 -4.64
C LYS A 127 18.21 -17.83 -5.43
N SER A 128 18.14 -18.36 -6.65
CA SER A 128 16.88 -18.40 -7.40
C SER A 128 15.86 -19.23 -6.63
N ILE A 129 14.71 -18.63 -6.35
CA ILE A 129 13.60 -19.24 -5.60
C ILE A 129 12.40 -19.55 -6.49
N ALA A 130 12.35 -18.97 -7.68
CA ALA A 130 11.40 -19.32 -8.72
C ALA A 130 11.81 -18.75 -10.06
N ASN A 131 11.17 -19.29 -11.08
CA ASN A 131 11.14 -18.76 -12.42
C ASN A 131 9.71 -18.42 -12.78
N VAL A 132 9.50 -17.18 -13.22
CA VAL A 132 8.25 -16.67 -13.76
C VAL A 132 8.26 -16.91 -15.26
N THR A 133 7.14 -17.40 -15.80
CA THR A 133 6.98 -17.76 -17.21
C THR A 133 6.10 -16.76 -17.95
N GLN A 134 6.12 -16.82 -19.28
CA GLN A 134 5.38 -15.89 -20.13
C GLN A 134 3.89 -15.85 -19.76
N GLY A 135 3.33 -14.63 -19.68
CA GLY A 135 1.93 -14.38 -19.33
C GLY A 135 1.66 -14.25 -17.84
N GLU A 136 2.61 -14.57 -16.96
CA GLU A 136 2.40 -14.44 -15.52
C GLU A 136 2.38 -12.98 -15.06
N THR A 137 1.51 -12.70 -14.09
CA THR A 137 1.30 -11.37 -13.53
C THR A 137 2.21 -11.15 -12.32
N LEU A 138 2.85 -9.98 -12.29
CA LEU A 138 3.79 -9.55 -11.26
C LEU A 138 3.37 -8.20 -10.69
N ILE A 139 3.59 -7.99 -9.40
CA ILE A 139 3.47 -6.68 -8.75
C ILE A 139 4.86 -6.18 -8.43
N ARG A 140 5.23 -4.98 -8.89
CA ARG A 140 6.50 -4.34 -8.55
C ARG A 140 6.28 -3.39 -7.38
N TYR A 141 7.05 -3.53 -6.32
CA TYR A 141 6.94 -2.66 -5.14
C TYR A 141 7.89 -1.47 -5.27
N PHE A 142 9.19 -1.75 -5.43
CA PHE A 142 10.21 -0.70 -5.51
C PHE A 142 11.42 -1.15 -6.33
N LYS A 143 12.22 -0.17 -6.75
CA LYS A 143 13.51 -0.36 -7.41
C LYS A 143 14.64 0.13 -6.51
N GLN A 144 15.67 -0.71 -6.35
CA GLN A 144 16.91 -0.41 -5.64
C GLN A 144 18.10 -0.69 -6.58
N GLY A 145 18.75 0.37 -7.07
CA GLY A 145 19.83 0.21 -8.06
C GLY A 145 19.34 -0.54 -9.30
N ASN A 146 20.02 -1.65 -9.64
CA ASN A 146 19.63 -2.53 -10.75
C ASN A 146 18.66 -3.65 -10.34
N LYS A 147 18.05 -3.61 -9.16
CA LYS A 147 17.12 -4.66 -8.71
C LYS A 147 15.72 -4.11 -8.50
N ILE A 148 14.73 -4.97 -8.72
CA ILE A 148 13.32 -4.67 -8.48
C ILE A 148 12.76 -5.70 -7.53
N TYR A 149 12.12 -5.23 -6.48
CA TYR A 149 11.41 -6.08 -5.56
C TYR A 149 9.99 -6.33 -6.07
N ILE A 150 9.63 -7.60 -6.24
CA ILE A 150 8.35 -7.99 -6.83
C ILE A 150 7.64 -9.03 -5.98
N SER A 151 6.34 -9.19 -6.24
CA SER A 151 5.60 -10.40 -5.91
C SER A 151 5.05 -11.08 -7.15
N TYR A 152 4.92 -12.40 -7.08
CA TYR A 152 4.28 -13.23 -8.09
C TYR A 152 3.38 -14.26 -7.41
N PHE A 153 2.44 -14.81 -8.18
CA PHE A 153 1.49 -15.82 -7.72
C PHE A 153 1.67 -17.10 -8.52
N LYS A 154 2.04 -18.19 -7.86
CA LYS A 154 2.15 -19.52 -8.49
C LYS A 154 1.29 -20.58 -7.78
N ASP A 155 1.03 -20.39 -6.49
CA ASP A 155 0.12 -21.18 -5.61
C ASP A 155 -0.13 -20.39 -4.32
N LEU A 156 0.93 -19.76 -3.84
CA LEU A 156 0.97 -18.78 -2.76
C LEU A 156 1.71 -17.53 -3.26
N ILE A 157 1.40 -16.39 -2.67
CA ILE A 157 2.16 -15.16 -2.94
C ILE A 157 3.60 -15.33 -2.46
N ARG A 158 4.55 -14.99 -3.32
CA ARG A 158 5.97 -15.06 -3.03
C ARG A 158 6.63 -13.75 -3.43
N PHE A 159 7.71 -13.41 -2.73
CA PHE A 159 8.42 -12.14 -2.91
C PHE A 159 9.91 -12.38 -3.14
N GLY A 160 10.52 -11.52 -3.95
CA GLY A 160 11.95 -11.55 -4.20
C GLY A 160 12.41 -10.45 -5.14
N TYR A 161 13.71 -10.48 -5.44
CA TYR A 161 14.32 -9.56 -6.40
C TYR A 161 14.42 -10.16 -7.79
N THR A 162 14.31 -9.29 -8.78
CA THR A 162 14.73 -9.55 -10.15
C THR A 162 15.56 -8.39 -10.70
N GLU A 163 16.33 -8.61 -11.76
CA GLU A 163 17.19 -7.59 -12.35
C GLU A 163 16.38 -6.56 -13.17
N ALA A 164 16.74 -5.30 -13.04
CA ALA A 164 16.06 -4.17 -13.65
C ALA A 164 16.34 -4.03 -15.15
N THR A 165 17.32 -4.76 -15.68
CA THR A 165 17.52 -4.93 -17.14
C THR A 165 16.27 -5.51 -17.81
N HIS A 166 15.43 -6.20 -17.05
CA HIS A 166 14.15 -6.74 -17.51
C HIS A 166 13.02 -5.69 -17.52
N LEU A 167 13.26 -4.43 -17.12
CA LEU A 167 12.24 -3.37 -17.09
C LEU A 167 11.60 -3.08 -18.44
N CYS A 168 12.37 -3.12 -19.52
CA CYS A 168 11.88 -2.87 -20.88
C CYS A 168 10.99 -4.00 -21.41
N GLN A 169 11.00 -5.14 -20.72
CA GLN A 169 10.34 -6.39 -21.09
C GLN A 169 9.07 -6.65 -20.28
N LEU A 170 8.77 -5.74 -19.34
CA LEU A 170 7.60 -5.76 -18.49
C LEU A 170 6.58 -4.79 -19.05
N THR A 171 5.55 -5.33 -19.70
CA THR A 171 4.45 -4.53 -20.23
C THR A 171 3.51 -4.17 -19.09
N PRO A 172 3.28 -2.88 -18.78
CA PRO A 172 2.17 -2.50 -17.92
C PRO A 172 0.87 -3.07 -18.52
N ILE A 173 -0.01 -3.63 -17.69
CA ILE A 173 -1.26 -4.26 -18.15
C ILE A 173 -2.08 -3.31 -19.05
N GLU A 174 -1.87 -2.01 -18.92
CA GLU A 174 -2.41 -0.93 -19.76
C GLU A 174 -2.20 -1.13 -21.28
N LYS A 175 -1.18 -1.88 -21.74
CA LYS A 175 -0.83 -2.00 -23.17
C LYS A 175 -1.41 -3.19 -23.94
N LYS A 176 -2.09 -4.16 -23.30
CA LYS A 176 -2.54 -5.41 -23.97
C LYS A 176 -4.06 -5.62 -24.04
N ALA A 177 -4.87 -4.64 -23.62
CA ALA A 177 -6.32 -4.78 -23.58
C ALA A 177 -7.01 -4.30 -24.88
N GLY A 178 -7.01 -5.16 -25.91
CA GLY A 178 -8.02 -5.14 -26.98
C GLY A 178 -9.38 -5.72 -26.52
N VAL A 179 -9.47 -6.15 -25.26
CA VAL A 179 -10.68 -6.53 -24.54
C VAL A 179 -10.53 -5.89 -23.16
N GLY A 180 -11.30 -4.82 -22.90
CA GLY A 180 -11.15 -4.04 -21.67
C GLY A 180 -11.35 -4.89 -20.43
N PRO A 181 -10.41 -4.92 -19.46
CA PRO A 181 -10.69 -5.53 -18.16
C PRO A 181 -11.87 -4.77 -17.54
N VAL A 182 -12.84 -5.49 -16.97
CA VAL A 182 -13.87 -4.87 -16.12
C VAL A 182 -13.13 -4.21 -14.96
N LEU A 183 -12.89 -2.90 -15.10
CA LEU A 183 -12.05 -2.11 -14.20
C LEU A 183 -12.56 -2.17 -12.75
N PHE A 184 -13.89 -2.26 -12.62
CA PHE A 184 -14.64 -2.35 -11.39
C PHE A 184 -15.46 -3.64 -11.37
N SER A 185 -14.80 -4.77 -11.07
CA SER A 185 -15.53 -6.03 -10.86
C SER A 185 -16.43 -5.93 -9.63
N ASN A 186 -17.51 -6.73 -9.60
CA ASN A 186 -18.44 -6.77 -8.46
C ASN A 186 -17.74 -7.07 -7.12
N ASP A 187 -16.68 -7.88 -7.13
CA ASP A 187 -15.90 -8.20 -5.93
C ASP A 187 -15.17 -6.97 -5.39
N ILE A 188 -14.58 -6.15 -6.28
CA ILE A 188 -13.89 -4.91 -5.88
C ILE A 188 -14.89 -3.90 -5.36
N LEU A 189 -16.05 -3.78 -6.02
CA LEU A 189 -17.12 -2.89 -5.57
C LEU A 189 -17.62 -3.31 -4.20
N THR A 190 -17.79 -4.61 -3.97
CA THR A 190 -18.19 -5.15 -2.66
C THR A 190 -17.13 -4.88 -1.60
N LEU A 191 -15.84 -5.07 -1.92
CA LEU A 191 -14.76 -4.75 -0.99
C LEU A 191 -14.69 -3.27 -0.66
N LEU A 192 -14.87 -2.40 -1.66
CA LEU A 192 -14.93 -0.95 -1.48
C LEU A 192 -16.12 -0.56 -0.59
N ASP A 193 -17.32 -1.09 -0.86
CA ASP A 193 -18.52 -0.83 -0.07
C ASP A 193 -18.33 -1.30 1.38
N ASN A 194 -17.70 -2.46 1.60
CA ASN A 194 -17.36 -2.93 2.94
C ASN A 194 -16.39 -2.00 3.68
N ARG A 195 -15.41 -1.40 2.98
CA ARG A 195 -14.50 -0.41 3.58
C ARG A 195 -15.23 0.87 3.97
N LEU A 196 -16.07 1.39 3.08
CA LEU A 196 -16.90 2.57 3.36
C LEU A 196 -17.85 2.31 4.53
N GLN A 197 -18.51 1.15 4.57
CA GLN A 197 -19.40 0.77 5.66
C GLN A 197 -18.67 0.69 7.00
N LYS A 198 -17.46 0.11 7.03
CA LYS A 198 -16.66 0.05 8.26
C LYS A 198 -16.28 1.44 8.79
N ALA A 199 -16.00 2.38 7.90
CA ALA A 199 -15.78 3.79 8.27
C ALA A 199 -17.07 4.41 8.82
N ASN A 200 -18.21 4.19 8.17
CA ASN A 200 -19.53 4.67 8.61
C ASN A 200 -19.90 4.14 10.00
N ASP A 201 -19.71 2.84 10.26
CA ASP A 201 -19.96 2.23 11.57
C ASP A 201 -19.08 2.85 12.67
N THR A 202 -17.85 3.21 12.31
CA THR A 202 -16.92 3.87 13.24
C THR A 202 -17.40 5.28 13.57
N TYR A 203 -17.81 6.06 12.56
CA TYR A 203 -18.38 7.39 12.79
C TYR A 203 -19.67 7.34 13.59
N ALA A 204 -20.54 6.39 13.31
CA ALA A 204 -21.79 6.19 14.05
C ALA A 204 -21.52 5.96 15.54
N ARG A 205 -20.56 5.09 15.90
CA ARG A 205 -20.19 4.84 17.30
C ARG A 205 -19.60 6.08 17.98
N LEU A 206 -18.70 6.79 17.30
CA LEU A 206 -18.08 8.01 17.85
C LEU A 206 -19.10 9.11 18.11
N PHE A 207 -20.03 9.34 17.17
CA PHE A 207 -21.08 10.34 17.33
C PHE A 207 -22.12 9.93 18.36
N ALA A 208 -22.48 8.64 18.45
CA ALA A 208 -23.37 8.15 19.51
C ALA A 208 -22.77 8.42 20.91
N GLN A 209 -21.48 8.12 21.09
CA GLN A 209 -20.79 8.40 22.35
C GLN A 209 -20.68 9.90 22.64
N PHE A 210 -20.35 10.71 21.62
CA PHE A 210 -20.29 12.17 21.74
C PHE A 210 -21.65 12.75 22.16
N ASN A 211 -22.73 12.34 21.50
CA ASN A 211 -24.10 12.78 21.80
C ASN A 211 -24.51 12.38 23.22
N GLN A 212 -24.18 11.15 23.64
CA GLN A 212 -24.44 10.68 25.00
C GLN A 212 -23.72 11.52 26.06
N ILE A 213 -22.47 11.92 25.82
CA ILE A 213 -21.66 12.70 26.78
C ILE A 213 -22.09 14.17 26.80
N THR A 214 -22.39 14.76 25.63
CA THR A 214 -22.63 16.19 25.50
C THR A 214 -24.09 16.60 25.53
N GLY A 215 -25.01 15.63 25.46
CA GLY A 215 -26.45 15.88 25.32
C GLY A 215 -26.84 16.51 23.98
N GLN A 216 -25.91 16.57 23.01
CA GLN A 216 -26.19 17.05 21.66
C GLN A 216 -26.82 15.93 20.82
N ASP A 217 -27.57 16.31 19.78
CA ASP A 217 -28.13 15.38 18.80
C ASP A 217 -27.53 15.67 17.41
N LYS A 218 -26.28 15.25 17.21
CA LYS A 218 -25.58 15.38 15.93
C LYS A 218 -25.61 14.07 15.15
N SER A 219 -25.93 14.15 13.86
CA SER A 219 -25.84 13.00 12.96
C SER A 219 -24.39 12.73 12.55
N ALA A 220 -24.00 11.46 12.53
CA ALA A 220 -22.70 11.04 12.02
C ALA A 220 -22.60 11.28 10.51
N PRO A 221 -21.41 11.66 9.98
CA PRO A 221 -21.19 11.73 8.56
C PRO A 221 -21.13 10.32 7.95
N ILE A 222 -21.53 10.21 6.67
CA ILE A 222 -21.69 8.94 5.96
C ILE A 222 -20.99 9.03 4.61
N TRP A 223 -20.10 8.09 4.34
CA TRP A 223 -19.56 7.85 3.01
C TRP A 223 -20.58 7.11 2.14
N GLN A 224 -20.78 7.60 0.93
CA GLN A 224 -21.62 6.99 -0.09
C GLN A 224 -20.83 6.84 -1.38
N ARG A 225 -20.93 5.67 -2.01
CA ARG A 225 -20.38 5.45 -3.35
C ARG A 225 -21.43 5.76 -4.41
N SER A 226 -21.04 6.49 -5.43
CA SER A 226 -21.75 6.61 -6.70
C SER A 226 -20.81 6.23 -7.85
N GLN A 227 -21.41 6.00 -9.03
CA GLN A 227 -20.68 5.71 -10.25
C GLN A 227 -21.12 6.71 -11.32
N GLU A 228 -20.19 7.54 -11.76
CA GLU A 228 -20.44 8.62 -12.73
C GLU A 228 -19.25 8.71 -13.69
N GLY A 229 -19.51 9.00 -14.97
CA GLY A 229 -18.45 9.23 -15.96
C GLY A 229 -17.50 8.04 -16.18
N GLY A 230 -17.93 6.81 -15.88
CA GLY A 230 -17.08 5.63 -15.99
C GLY A 230 -16.05 5.47 -14.86
N GLY A 231 -16.15 6.25 -13.79
CA GLY A 231 -15.36 6.13 -12.57
C GLY A 231 -16.23 5.95 -11.32
N LEU A 232 -15.59 5.75 -10.18
CA LEU A 232 -16.25 5.68 -8.88
C LEU A 232 -16.01 6.97 -8.10
N HIS A 233 -17.06 7.46 -7.46
CA HIS A 233 -16.99 8.59 -6.54
C HIS A 233 -17.44 8.12 -5.16
N CYS A 234 -16.61 8.32 -4.16
CA CYS A 234 -16.99 8.14 -2.77
C CYS A 234 -17.09 9.54 -2.15
N GLU A 235 -18.29 9.95 -1.74
CA GLU A 235 -18.57 11.26 -1.17
C GLU A 235 -18.95 11.12 0.30
N LEU A 236 -18.39 11.99 1.16
CA LEU A 236 -18.79 12.09 2.55
C LEU A 236 -19.90 13.14 2.71
N LYS A 237 -21.07 12.70 3.18
CA LYS A 237 -22.19 13.59 3.51
C LYS A 237 -22.32 13.78 5.01
N GLY A 238 -22.64 15.01 5.44
CA GLY A 238 -22.92 15.34 6.85
C GLY A 238 -21.95 16.35 7.48
N ILE A 239 -22.15 16.62 8.78
CA ILE A 239 -21.37 17.61 9.54
C ILE A 239 -19.98 17.04 9.85
N ARG A 240 -18.95 17.84 9.55
CA ARG A 240 -17.54 17.47 9.68
C ARG A 240 -16.92 18.05 10.95
N GLY A 241 -16.08 17.25 11.60
CA GLY A 241 -15.21 17.69 12.70
C GLY A 241 -13.84 18.14 12.19
N ASN A 242 -13.13 18.91 13.01
CA ASN A 242 -11.79 19.45 12.75
C ASN A 242 -10.64 18.42 12.76
N ARG A 243 -10.92 17.14 13.06
CA ARG A 243 -9.94 16.02 12.97
C ARG A 243 -10.26 15.02 11.85
N PHE A 244 -11.12 15.39 10.91
CA PHE A 244 -11.57 14.48 9.86
C PHE A 244 -10.46 14.15 8.85
N GLU A 245 -9.51 15.06 8.64
CA GLU A 245 -8.40 14.88 7.69
C GLU A 245 -7.52 13.66 8.00
N GLU A 246 -7.23 13.39 9.27
CA GLU A 246 -6.43 12.23 9.67
C GLU A 246 -7.19 10.92 9.44
N SER A 247 -8.48 10.87 9.78
CA SER A 247 -9.33 9.70 9.51
C SER A 247 -9.51 9.45 8.01
N ASN A 248 -9.67 10.51 7.22
CA ASN A 248 -9.80 10.40 5.76
C ASN A 248 -8.51 9.86 5.11
N ARG A 249 -7.35 10.22 5.65
CA ARG A 249 -6.05 9.70 5.17
C ARG A 249 -5.92 8.19 5.32
N TYR A 250 -6.46 7.61 6.39
CA TYR A 250 -6.45 6.15 6.57
C TYR A 250 -7.41 5.46 5.60
N LEU A 251 -8.64 5.97 5.44
CA LEU A 251 -9.59 5.43 4.48
C LEU A 251 -9.07 5.50 3.04
N LEU A 252 -8.44 6.61 2.65
CA LEU A 252 -7.84 6.76 1.34
C LEU A 252 -6.78 5.69 1.08
N ARG A 253 -5.89 5.43 2.04
CA ARG A 253 -4.85 4.39 1.91
C ARG A 253 -5.45 2.99 1.78
N ASP A 254 -6.50 2.69 2.55
CA ASP A 254 -7.22 1.41 2.43
C ASP A 254 -7.81 1.23 1.02
N ILE A 255 -8.42 2.29 0.49
CA ILE A 255 -8.97 2.31 -0.86
C ILE A 255 -7.85 2.19 -1.90
N GLU A 256 -6.74 2.93 -1.78
CA GLU A 256 -5.56 2.78 -2.63
C GLU A 256 -5.03 1.34 -2.65
N GLY A 257 -5.08 0.64 -1.51
CA GLY A 257 -4.72 -0.78 -1.41
C GLY A 257 -5.63 -1.70 -2.22
N LEU A 258 -6.96 -1.47 -2.23
CA LEU A 258 -7.91 -2.26 -3.01
C LEU A 258 -7.67 -2.16 -4.52
N PHE A 259 -7.18 -1.00 -4.94
CA PHE A 259 -6.92 -0.68 -6.33
C PHE A 259 -5.45 -0.82 -6.71
N LEU A 260 -4.62 -1.34 -5.81
CA LEU A 260 -3.21 -1.61 -6.08
C LEU A 260 -3.11 -2.55 -7.30
N GLY A 261 -2.34 -2.10 -8.30
CA GLY A 261 -2.16 -2.88 -9.52
C GLY A 261 -3.27 -2.74 -10.57
N LYS A 262 -4.28 -1.90 -10.33
CA LYS A 262 -5.35 -1.61 -11.30
C LYS A 262 -5.04 -0.31 -12.06
N PRO A 263 -5.45 -0.19 -13.33
CA PRO A 263 -5.18 1.00 -14.16
C PRO A 263 -6.15 2.15 -13.79
N VAL A 264 -6.12 2.55 -12.52
CA VAL A 264 -6.93 3.64 -11.99
C VAL A 264 -6.05 4.74 -11.40
N ARG A 265 -6.56 5.97 -11.47
CA ARG A 265 -6.06 7.12 -10.75
C ARG A 265 -7.02 7.37 -9.60
N ILE A 266 -6.47 7.48 -8.40
CA ILE A 266 -7.22 7.87 -7.22
C ILE A 266 -6.82 9.29 -6.85
N THR A 267 -7.81 10.16 -6.73
CA THR A 267 -7.63 11.53 -6.26
C THR A 267 -8.55 11.76 -5.07
N ALA A 268 -8.05 12.43 -4.04
CA ALA A 268 -8.81 12.68 -2.83
C ALA A 268 -8.78 14.16 -2.45
N ALA A 269 -9.95 14.63 -2.02
CA ALA A 269 -10.16 15.86 -1.29
C ALA A 269 -10.89 15.53 0.02
N ASP A 270 -11.05 16.51 0.91
CA ASP A 270 -11.55 16.31 2.28
C ASP A 270 -12.90 15.60 2.41
N HIS A 271 -13.69 15.57 1.34
CA HIS A 271 -15.04 14.98 1.31
C HIS A 271 -15.31 14.12 0.07
N LEU A 272 -14.29 13.90 -0.77
CA LEU A 272 -14.47 13.23 -2.05
C LEU A 272 -13.25 12.39 -2.38
N ILE A 273 -13.47 11.11 -2.68
CA ILE A 273 -12.46 10.21 -3.25
C ILE A 273 -12.95 9.82 -4.64
N GLN A 274 -12.18 10.17 -5.67
CA GLN A 274 -12.49 9.82 -7.05
C GLN A 274 -11.53 8.73 -7.51
N ILE A 275 -12.07 7.67 -8.07
CA ILE A 275 -11.35 6.54 -8.64
C ILE A 275 -11.71 6.50 -10.12
N MET A 276 -10.83 7.07 -10.94
CA MET A 276 -11.04 7.19 -12.38
C MET A 276 -10.15 6.18 -13.11
N PRO A 277 -10.57 5.63 -14.25
CA PRO A 277 -9.65 4.95 -15.15
C PRO A 277 -8.47 5.89 -15.48
N ARG A 278 -7.24 5.37 -15.51
CA ARG A 278 -6.13 6.11 -16.12
C ARG A 278 -6.37 6.13 -17.62
N VAL A 279 -6.71 7.31 -18.15
CA VAL A 279 -6.76 7.52 -19.59
C VAL A 279 -5.32 7.73 -20.05
N SER A 280 -4.85 6.90 -20.97
CA SER A 280 -3.52 7.04 -21.59
C SER A 280 -3.46 8.36 -22.35
N GLU A 281 -2.53 9.25 -21.98
CA GLU A 281 -2.00 10.28 -22.89
C GLU A 281 -0.91 9.67 -23.78
#